data_AF-A0A6A3TW50-F1
#
_entry.id   AF-A0A6A3TW50-F1
#
_cell.length_a   1.000
_cell.length_b   1.000
_cell.length_c   1.000
_cell.angle_alpha   90.00
_cell.angle_beta   90.00
_cell.angle_gamma   90.00
#
_symmetry.space_group_name_H-M   'P 1'
#
loop_
_entity.id
_entity.type
_entity.pdbx_description
1 polymer ?
#
loop_
_entity_poly.entity_id
_entity_poly.type
_entity_poly.pdbx_seq_one_letter_code
_entity_poly.pdbx_strand_id
1 'polypeptide(L)'
;MASKYAKPMQIPADFPDILRNFTREVLRQQGKVETKEAIYAFGSQYFKELAAKQSGANKAVDDAAMSALTPTYIKMEEEAIKEFLVVAFNDAQQQDGGMVVYEQFKQVLDGLGEQLQLSPTELKALYAEADENEGGVVSCADFLPLGIQALLQLRATHMQRLARIESFSKRKTEFFLHGMMQDEMESILRETFQRADKDEIGALTRLAFMDSIRDADLGLTRREVNILMSEAPVAEDDPNIVVYPDFVPISFPVLKDAYVQGILEAHNNPDWIAQYLTEVFASGDSENTGLLTVAEVARLFRAADVGLTRLQIIAVMAEAQGDNTGFVNYERFAAQISGMVLALTNVDSQQNYAAYLQRYRKTSEYYTVLDLNQHTFEQALSRALEAVDESHRGILMRDEVVGAIRNAFPEITDRQLRSLMALSDPDEMGELEYNLITHSAFQALQKLQEYDMMVAES
;
A
#
# COMPACT_ATOMS: atom_id res chain seq x y z
N MET A 1 35.28 45.11 -10.77
CA MET A 1 34.55 43.97 -11.38
C MET A 1 35.00 42.70 -10.68
N ALA A 2 34.13 42.13 -9.85
CA ALA A 2 34.32 40.83 -9.20
C ALA A 2 33.17 39.92 -9.64
N SER A 3 33.50 38.68 -10.01
CA SER A 3 32.61 37.70 -10.65
C SER A 3 31.34 37.42 -9.82
N LYS A 4 30.16 37.56 -10.44
CA LYS A 4 28.84 37.22 -9.88
C LYS A 4 28.61 35.72 -9.62
N TYR A 5 29.63 34.87 -9.81
CA TYR A 5 29.57 33.41 -9.65
C TYR A 5 30.41 32.85 -8.49
N ALA A 6 31.03 33.69 -7.66
CA ALA A 6 31.74 33.21 -6.48
C ALA A 6 30.76 32.92 -5.34
N LYS A 7 30.52 31.63 -5.04
CA LYS A 7 29.84 31.23 -3.79
C LYS A 7 30.62 31.81 -2.60
N PRO A 8 29.97 32.49 -1.63
CA PRO A 8 30.65 32.94 -0.42
C PRO A 8 31.09 31.70 0.38
N MET A 9 32.39 31.44 0.45
CA MET A 9 32.92 30.41 1.36
C MET A 9 32.81 30.97 2.79
N GLN A 10 31.91 30.41 3.59
CA GLN A 10 31.92 30.65 5.03
C GLN A 10 33.14 29.95 5.62
N ILE A 11 34.04 30.73 6.22
CA ILE A 11 35.19 30.21 6.95
C ILE A 11 34.68 29.69 8.30
N PRO A 12 34.91 28.41 8.67
CA PRO A 12 34.49 27.88 9.96
C PRO A 12 35.05 28.69 11.13
N ALA A 13 34.29 28.83 12.22
CA ALA A 13 34.66 29.64 13.39
C ALA A 13 36.01 29.23 14.00
N ASP A 14 36.35 27.94 13.94
CA ASP A 14 37.57 27.37 14.53
C ASP A 14 38.80 27.43 13.59
N PHE A 15 38.59 27.80 12.33
CA PHE A 15 39.64 27.83 11.31
C PHE A 15 40.84 28.75 11.68
N PRO A 16 40.64 29.95 12.28
CA PRO A 16 41.75 30.79 12.73
C PRO A 16 42.63 30.12 13.79
N ASP A 17 42.03 29.32 14.69
CA ASP A 17 42.77 28.61 15.75
C ASP A 17 43.54 27.42 15.19
N ILE A 18 42.95 26.70 14.23
CA ILE A 18 43.62 25.62 13.50
C ILE A 18 44.86 26.15 12.77
N LEU A 19 44.75 27.28 12.06
CA LEU A 19 45.90 27.89 11.39
C LEU A 19 46.95 28.41 12.38
N ARG A 20 46.53 28.95 13.53
CA ARG A 20 47.46 29.39 14.57
C ARG A 20 48.28 28.23 15.13
N ASN A 21 47.63 27.09 15.38
CA ASN A 21 48.29 25.89 15.88
C ASN A 21 49.22 25.25 14.84
N PHE A 22 48.78 25.17 13.58
CA PHE A 22 49.63 24.75 12.47
C PHE A 22 50.88 25.64 12.37
N THR A 23 50.70 26.96 12.40
CA THR A 23 51.81 27.92 12.31
C THR A 23 52.80 27.75 13.47
N ARG A 24 52.30 27.53 14.69
CA ARG A 24 53.15 27.22 15.86
C ARG A 24 53.97 25.96 15.66
N GLU A 25 53.37 24.92 15.09
CA GLU A 25 54.06 23.65 14.88
C GLU A 25 55.12 23.76 13.76
N VAL A 26 54.84 24.51 12.69
CA VAL A 26 55.85 24.83 11.67
C VAL A 26 57.03 25.59 12.27
N LEU A 27 56.75 26.60 13.13
CA LEU A 27 57.80 27.36 13.82
C LEU A 27 58.60 26.50 14.82
N ARG A 28 58.00 25.48 15.40
CA ARG A 28 58.68 24.54 16.29
C ARG A 28 59.68 23.64 15.54
N GLN A 29 59.50 23.45 14.23
CA GLN A 29 60.39 22.68 13.35
C GLN A 29 61.44 23.56 12.63
N GLN A 30 61.70 24.77 13.13
CA GLN A 30 62.73 25.67 12.61
C GLN A 30 64.08 24.94 12.45
N GLY A 31 64.69 25.04 11.27
CA GLY A 31 65.91 24.31 10.89
C GLY A 31 65.69 23.03 10.05
N LYS A 32 64.45 22.51 9.99
CA LYS A 32 64.12 21.30 9.20
C LYS A 32 63.07 21.53 8.12
N VAL A 33 62.21 22.53 8.31
CA VAL A 33 61.13 22.90 7.39
C VAL A 33 61.31 24.38 7.03
N GLU A 34 62.13 24.65 6.01
CA GLU A 34 62.53 26.02 5.64
C GLU A 34 62.05 26.44 4.24
N THR A 35 61.79 25.47 3.36
CA THR A 35 61.29 25.73 2.01
C THR A 35 59.77 25.69 1.95
N LYS A 36 59.21 26.39 0.97
CA LYS A 36 57.76 26.43 0.72
C LYS A 36 57.19 25.02 0.51
N GLU A 37 57.92 24.19 -0.23
CA GLU A 37 57.55 22.80 -0.53
C GLU A 37 57.56 21.93 0.74
N ALA A 38 58.54 22.13 1.63
CA ALA A 38 58.61 21.42 2.90
C ALA A 38 57.46 21.82 3.84
N ILE A 39 57.06 23.09 3.86
CA ILE A 39 55.90 23.56 4.63
C ILE A 39 54.60 22.92 4.12
N TYR A 40 54.43 22.78 2.80
CA TYR A 40 53.25 22.11 2.24
C TYR A 40 53.22 20.62 2.51
N ALA A 41 54.35 19.91 2.42
CA ALA A 41 54.45 18.51 2.78
C ALA A 41 54.13 18.28 4.27
N PHE A 42 54.71 19.12 5.14
CA PHE A 42 54.44 19.11 6.57
C PHE A 42 52.98 19.41 6.89
N GLY A 43 52.39 20.42 6.25
CA GLY A 43 50.98 20.77 6.40
C GLY A 43 50.03 19.65 5.98
N SER A 44 50.30 19.00 4.85
CA SER A 44 49.51 17.86 4.38
C SER A 44 49.48 16.73 5.43
N GLN A 45 50.63 16.40 6.01
CA GLN A 45 50.70 15.37 7.04
C GLN A 45 50.03 15.81 8.36
N TYR A 46 50.31 17.03 8.81
CA TYR A 46 49.72 17.61 10.03
C TYR A 46 48.18 17.61 9.96
N PHE A 47 47.59 18.07 8.85
CA PHE A 47 46.14 18.09 8.70
C PHE A 47 45.53 16.70 8.49
N LYS A 48 46.24 15.76 7.86
CA LYS A 48 45.81 14.35 7.80
C LYS A 48 45.74 13.72 9.20
N GLU A 49 46.73 13.97 10.04
CA GLU A 49 46.75 13.46 11.42
C GLU A 49 45.70 14.15 12.31
N LEU A 50 45.50 15.46 12.12
CA LEU A 50 44.44 16.22 12.80
C LEU A 50 43.04 15.71 12.42
N ALA A 51 42.82 15.48 11.12
CA ALA A 51 41.59 14.91 10.60
C ALA A 51 41.36 13.47 11.10
N ALA A 52 42.42 12.64 11.19
CA ALA A 52 42.32 11.29 11.73
C ALA A 52 41.99 11.27 13.24
N LYS A 53 42.55 12.20 14.02
CA LYS A 53 42.24 12.36 15.46
C LYS A 53 40.82 12.88 15.69
N GLN A 54 40.37 13.85 14.91
CA GLN A 54 38.98 14.33 14.95
C GLN A 54 38.00 13.26 14.44
N SER A 55 38.36 12.48 13.42
CA SER A 55 37.55 11.36 12.93
C SER A 55 37.46 10.21 13.94
N GLY A 56 38.50 9.98 14.75
CA GLY A 56 38.46 8.98 15.82
C GLY A 56 37.60 9.40 17.02
N ALA A 57 37.65 10.68 17.40
CA ALA A 57 36.80 11.24 18.44
C ALA A 57 35.33 11.37 17.99
N ASN A 58 35.10 11.81 16.75
CA ASN A 58 33.76 11.85 16.15
C ASN A 58 33.22 10.44 15.89
N LYS A 59 34.02 9.45 15.45
CA LYS A 59 33.55 8.05 15.36
C LYS A 59 33.15 7.47 16.71
N ALA A 60 33.89 7.72 17.78
CA ALA A 60 33.53 7.20 19.10
C ALA A 60 32.27 7.87 19.68
N VAL A 61 32.07 9.16 19.37
CA VAL A 61 30.85 9.90 19.74
C VAL A 61 29.67 9.55 18.83
N ASP A 62 29.89 9.34 17.53
CA ASP A 62 28.90 8.92 16.54
C ASP A 62 28.49 7.45 16.75
N ASP A 63 29.41 6.54 17.10
CA ASP A 63 29.09 5.14 17.42
C ASP A 63 28.33 5.05 18.76
N ALA A 64 28.66 5.89 19.75
CA ALA A 64 27.93 5.95 21.02
C ALA A 64 26.55 6.63 20.86
N ALA A 65 26.44 7.68 20.04
CA ALA A 65 25.19 8.35 19.73
C ALA A 65 24.27 7.51 18.81
N MET A 66 24.82 6.83 17.81
CA MET A 66 24.09 5.84 17.01
C MET A 66 23.66 4.65 17.85
N SER A 67 24.52 4.14 18.74
CA SER A 67 24.15 3.07 19.67
C SER A 67 23.03 3.53 20.62
N ALA A 68 22.97 4.78 21.04
CA ALA A 68 21.86 5.32 21.85
C ALA A 68 20.55 5.51 21.07
N LEU A 69 20.62 5.77 19.75
CA LEU A 69 19.46 5.97 18.86
C LEU A 69 18.92 4.67 18.26
N THR A 70 19.69 3.58 18.27
CA THR A 70 19.26 2.29 17.76
C THR A 70 18.25 1.64 18.73
N PRO A 71 17.03 1.27 18.28
CA PRO A 71 16.03 0.62 19.11
C PRO A 71 16.55 -0.64 19.80
N THR A 72 16.01 -0.95 21.00
CA THR A 72 16.40 -2.13 21.79
C THR A 72 16.31 -3.42 20.97
N TYR A 73 15.22 -3.61 20.21
CA TYR A 73 15.00 -4.84 19.43
C TYR A 73 16.07 -5.09 18.35
N ILE A 74 16.76 -4.06 17.85
CA ILE A 74 17.86 -4.24 16.89
C ILE A 74 19.09 -4.86 17.57
N LYS A 75 19.32 -4.51 18.85
CA LYS A 75 20.49 -4.90 19.65
C LYS A 75 20.33 -6.29 20.30
N MET A 76 19.10 -6.74 20.50
CA MET A 76 18.80 -8.04 21.13
C MET A 76 19.14 -9.21 20.22
N GLU A 77 19.45 -10.37 20.78
CA GLU A 77 19.55 -11.62 20.01
C GLU A 77 18.17 -12.08 19.53
N GLU A 78 18.09 -12.79 18.39
CA GLU A 78 16.79 -13.21 17.83
C GLU A 78 15.99 -14.09 18.79
N GLU A 79 16.65 -15.02 19.47
CA GLU A 79 16.00 -15.89 20.46
C GLU A 79 15.46 -15.10 21.66
N ALA A 80 16.16 -14.04 22.07
CA ALA A 80 15.69 -13.17 23.15
C ALA A 80 14.43 -12.39 22.72
N ILE A 81 14.33 -11.97 21.46
CA ILE A 81 13.14 -11.31 20.92
C ILE A 81 11.95 -12.28 20.90
N LYS A 82 12.18 -13.52 20.43
CA LYS A 82 11.15 -14.57 20.41
C LYS A 82 10.62 -14.87 21.81
N GLU A 83 11.52 -15.11 22.75
CA GLU A 83 11.18 -15.40 24.14
C GLU A 83 10.40 -14.24 24.77
N PHE A 84 10.80 -13.00 24.47
CA PHE A 84 10.14 -11.81 24.98
C PHE A 84 8.67 -11.69 24.53
N LEU A 85 8.38 -11.94 23.24
CA LEU A 85 7.00 -11.96 22.73
C LEU A 85 6.19 -13.10 23.36
N VAL A 86 6.77 -14.29 23.44
CA VAL A 86 6.10 -15.47 24.01
C VAL A 86 5.74 -15.25 25.49
N VAL A 87 6.66 -14.71 26.28
CA VAL A 87 6.42 -14.41 27.70
C VAL A 87 5.30 -13.38 27.86
N ALA A 88 5.34 -12.28 27.10
CA ALA A 88 4.34 -11.23 27.19
C ALA A 88 2.90 -11.74 26.92
N PHE A 89 2.72 -12.59 25.91
CA PHE A 89 1.41 -13.16 25.59
C PHE A 89 1.00 -14.30 26.53
N ASN A 90 1.93 -15.14 26.99
CA ASN A 90 1.63 -16.16 27.99
C ASN A 90 1.13 -15.54 29.32
N ASP A 91 1.72 -14.42 29.73
CA ASP A 91 1.30 -13.69 30.93
C ASP A 91 -0.10 -13.09 30.76
N ALA A 92 -0.44 -12.62 29.56
CA ALA A 92 -1.78 -12.12 29.25
C ALA A 92 -2.85 -13.23 29.18
N GLN A 93 -2.48 -14.44 28.77
CA GLN A 93 -3.38 -15.57 28.55
C GLN A 93 -3.78 -16.35 29.81
N GLN A 94 -3.31 -15.96 31.02
CA GLN A 94 -3.47 -16.75 32.24
C GLN A 94 -4.93 -17.09 32.64
N GLN A 95 -5.95 -16.55 31.95
CA GLN A 95 -7.36 -16.80 32.25
C GLN A 95 -8.25 -17.31 31.09
N ASP A 96 -7.84 -17.27 29.81
CA ASP A 96 -8.79 -17.40 28.67
C ASP A 96 -8.43 -18.42 27.56
N GLY A 97 -7.75 -19.51 27.92
CA GLY A 97 -7.68 -20.70 27.05
C GLY A 97 -6.96 -20.50 25.71
N GLY A 98 -6.13 -19.46 25.58
CA GLY A 98 -5.36 -19.17 24.38
C GLY A 98 -5.85 -17.96 23.57
N MET A 99 -7.06 -17.46 23.89
CA MET A 99 -7.67 -16.29 23.27
C MET A 99 -7.50 -15.06 24.16
N VAL A 100 -7.45 -13.87 23.56
CA VAL A 100 -7.44 -12.59 24.29
C VAL A 100 -8.39 -11.61 23.62
N VAL A 101 -9.12 -10.82 24.41
CA VAL A 101 -9.94 -9.72 23.87
C VAL A 101 -9.03 -8.67 23.23
N TYR A 102 -9.47 -8.05 22.14
CA TYR A 102 -8.65 -7.11 21.36
C TYR A 102 -8.02 -5.99 22.20
N GLU A 103 -8.75 -5.45 23.18
CA GLU A 103 -8.23 -4.40 24.06
C GLU A 103 -7.03 -4.89 24.91
N GLN A 104 -7.10 -6.12 25.43
CA GLN A 104 -5.99 -6.71 26.16
C GLN A 104 -4.81 -7.01 25.21
N PHE A 105 -5.09 -7.49 24.00
CA PHE A 105 -4.10 -7.69 22.95
C PHE A 105 -3.35 -6.39 22.64
N LYS A 106 -4.09 -5.28 22.47
CA LYS A 106 -3.56 -3.94 22.24
C LYS A 106 -2.64 -3.48 23.38
N GLN A 107 -3.07 -3.63 24.63
CA GLN A 107 -2.26 -3.28 25.81
C GLN A 107 -0.94 -4.07 25.89
N VAL A 108 -0.97 -5.36 25.54
CA VAL A 108 0.24 -6.19 25.50
C VAL A 108 1.19 -5.70 24.40
N LEU A 109 0.68 -5.44 23.20
CA LEU A 109 1.49 -4.92 22.09
C LEU A 109 2.07 -3.54 22.37
N ASP A 110 1.30 -2.63 22.96
CA ASP A 110 1.79 -1.30 23.33
C ASP A 110 2.92 -1.39 24.38
N GLY A 111 2.74 -2.24 25.41
CA GLY A 111 3.78 -2.52 26.39
C GLY A 111 5.04 -3.19 25.81
N LEU A 112 4.87 -4.07 24.82
CA LEU A 112 5.98 -4.63 24.05
C LEU A 112 6.70 -3.54 23.26
N GLY A 113 5.94 -2.65 22.61
CA GLY A 113 6.45 -1.52 21.84
C GLY A 113 7.36 -0.61 22.67
N GLU A 114 6.91 -0.24 23.87
CA GLU A 114 7.72 0.58 24.80
C GLU A 114 9.03 -0.10 25.21
N GLN A 115 8.98 -1.38 25.59
CA GLN A 115 10.15 -2.12 26.08
C GLN A 115 11.17 -2.39 24.97
N LEU A 116 10.68 -2.71 23.76
CA LEU A 116 11.50 -2.94 22.58
C LEU A 116 11.93 -1.65 21.88
N GLN A 117 11.40 -0.50 22.31
CA GLN A 117 11.58 0.81 21.69
C GLN A 117 11.16 0.83 20.22
N LEU A 118 10.07 0.14 19.90
CA LEU A 118 9.42 0.23 18.59
C LEU A 118 8.76 1.60 18.47
N SER A 119 8.93 2.25 17.33
CA SER A 119 8.12 3.42 16.99
C SER A 119 6.65 3.02 16.80
N PRO A 120 5.71 3.97 16.92
CA PRO A 120 4.28 3.69 16.71
C PRO A 120 4.01 3.05 15.33
N THR A 121 4.75 3.46 14.30
CA THR A 121 4.59 2.88 12.96
C THR A 121 5.20 1.49 12.83
N GLU A 122 6.32 1.19 13.51
CA GLU A 122 6.86 -0.17 13.53
C GLU A 122 5.95 -1.15 14.25
N LEU A 123 5.31 -0.71 15.33
CA LEU A 123 4.36 -1.53 16.07
C LEU A 123 3.18 -2.00 15.20
N LYS A 124 2.81 -1.21 14.17
CA LYS A 124 1.80 -1.58 13.17
C LYS A 124 2.14 -2.85 12.40
N ALA A 125 3.42 -3.23 12.31
CA ALA A 125 3.79 -4.52 11.72
C ALA A 125 3.26 -5.71 12.52
N LEU A 126 3.13 -5.56 13.84
CA LEU A 126 2.52 -6.57 14.70
C LEU A 126 1.00 -6.52 14.58
N TYR A 127 0.40 -5.33 14.63
CA TYR A 127 -1.06 -5.19 14.43
C TYR A 127 -1.51 -5.77 13.08
N ALA A 128 -0.73 -5.61 12.01
CA ALA A 128 -1.02 -6.16 10.70
C ALA A 128 -1.27 -7.68 10.71
N GLU A 129 -0.60 -8.42 11.59
CA GLU A 129 -0.70 -9.88 11.70
C GLU A 129 -1.83 -10.36 12.64
N ALA A 130 -2.48 -9.44 13.36
CA ALA A 130 -3.59 -9.78 14.24
C ALA A 130 -4.74 -10.40 13.43
N ASP A 131 -5.44 -11.37 14.01
CA ASP A 131 -6.67 -11.92 13.43
C ASP A 131 -7.77 -11.78 14.48
N GLU A 132 -8.51 -10.67 14.39
CA GLU A 132 -9.69 -10.44 15.22
C GLU A 132 -10.89 -11.14 14.57
N ASN A 133 -11.47 -12.09 15.30
CA ASN A 133 -12.69 -12.76 14.84
C ASN A 133 -13.94 -11.93 15.14
N GLU A 134 -15.11 -12.40 14.70
CA GLU A 134 -16.41 -11.74 14.91
C GLU A 134 -16.75 -11.49 16.40
N GLY A 135 -16.12 -12.23 17.32
CA GLY A 135 -16.28 -12.07 18.77
C GLY A 135 -15.36 -11.02 19.39
N GLY A 136 -14.54 -10.32 18.61
CA GLY A 136 -13.59 -9.31 19.10
C GLY A 136 -12.41 -9.89 19.88
N VAL A 137 -12.07 -11.17 19.62
CA VAL A 137 -10.94 -11.85 20.27
C VAL A 137 -9.89 -12.28 19.25
N VAL A 138 -8.64 -12.32 19.69
CA VAL A 138 -7.46 -12.71 18.91
C VAL A 138 -6.87 -13.99 19.49
N SER A 139 -6.55 -14.96 18.62
CA SER A 139 -5.83 -16.18 18.99
C SER A 139 -4.34 -15.91 19.12
N CYS A 140 -3.78 -15.92 20.33
CA CYS A 140 -2.33 -15.70 20.44
C CYS A 140 -1.53 -16.87 19.86
N ALA A 141 -2.10 -18.09 19.82
CA ALA A 141 -1.45 -19.24 19.23
C ALA A 141 -1.21 -19.06 17.72
N ASP A 142 -2.18 -18.47 17.01
CA ASP A 142 -2.08 -18.17 15.59
C ASP A 142 -1.27 -16.89 15.34
N PHE A 143 -1.41 -15.89 16.22
CA PHE A 143 -0.69 -14.63 16.12
C PHE A 143 0.81 -14.77 16.40
N LEU A 144 1.23 -15.48 17.45
CA LEU A 144 2.62 -15.46 17.93
C LEU A 144 3.65 -15.81 16.85
N PRO A 145 3.49 -16.88 16.05
CA PRO A 145 4.42 -17.18 14.96
C PRO A 145 4.54 -16.04 13.95
N LEU A 146 3.42 -15.41 13.58
CA LEU A 146 3.37 -14.31 12.61
C LEU A 146 3.96 -13.02 13.19
N GLY A 147 3.61 -12.67 14.43
CA GLY A 147 4.15 -11.49 15.12
C GLY A 147 5.67 -11.59 15.34
N ILE A 148 6.17 -12.77 15.68
CA ILE A 148 7.62 -13.03 15.76
C ILE A 148 8.28 -12.82 14.39
N GLN A 149 7.70 -13.41 13.34
CA GLN A 149 8.23 -13.26 11.99
C GLN A 149 8.25 -11.80 11.55
N ALA A 150 7.16 -11.06 11.79
CA ALA A 150 7.07 -9.64 11.49
C ALA A 150 8.16 -8.83 12.21
N LEU A 151 8.38 -9.08 13.50
CA LEU A 151 9.41 -8.37 14.27
C LEU A 151 10.84 -8.69 13.82
N LEU A 152 11.11 -9.96 13.49
CA LEU A 152 12.40 -10.36 12.92
C LEU A 152 12.62 -9.73 11.54
N GLN A 153 11.56 -9.63 10.73
CA GLN A 153 11.61 -8.92 9.45
C GLN A 153 11.93 -7.43 9.66
N LEU A 154 11.23 -6.75 10.57
CA LEU A 154 11.51 -5.34 10.91
C LEU A 154 12.98 -5.12 11.28
N ARG A 155 13.58 -6.09 12.00
CA ARG A 155 14.99 -6.06 12.37
C ARG A 155 15.89 -6.26 11.16
N ALA A 156 15.62 -7.28 10.36
CA ALA A 156 16.41 -7.62 9.18
C ALA A 156 16.42 -6.49 8.14
N THR A 157 15.30 -5.78 7.98
CA THR A 157 15.13 -4.73 6.97
C THR A 157 15.40 -3.32 7.50
N HIS A 158 15.86 -3.14 8.74
CA HIS A 158 15.99 -1.83 9.39
C HIS A 158 16.72 -0.79 8.52
N MET A 159 17.90 -1.14 7.99
CA MET A 159 18.69 -0.23 7.13
C MET A 159 17.99 0.08 5.81
N GLN A 160 17.29 -0.89 5.22
CA GLN A 160 16.56 -0.71 3.95
C GLN A 160 15.38 0.22 4.15
N ARG A 161 14.63 0.07 5.25
CA ARG A 161 13.52 0.95 5.62
C ARG A 161 13.99 2.38 5.90
N LEU A 162 15.11 2.58 6.60
CA LEU A 162 15.66 3.93 6.80
C LEU A 162 16.00 4.61 5.46
N ALA A 163 16.61 3.88 4.53
CA ALA A 163 16.88 4.39 3.19
C ALA A 163 15.58 4.68 2.41
N ARG A 164 14.54 3.85 2.59
CA ARG A 164 13.21 4.05 2.02
C ARG A 164 12.57 5.34 2.54
N ILE A 165 12.52 5.53 3.86
CA ILE A 165 11.99 6.75 4.49
C ILE A 165 12.70 7.99 3.93
N GLU A 166 14.03 7.97 3.85
CA GLU A 166 14.80 9.07 3.30
C GLU A 166 14.44 9.33 1.82
N SER A 167 14.31 8.28 1.01
CA SER A 167 13.88 8.37 -0.40
C SER A 167 12.52 9.03 -0.54
N PHE A 168 11.53 8.59 0.25
CA PHE A 168 10.17 9.15 0.21
C PHE A 168 10.12 10.58 0.74
N SER A 169 10.89 10.93 1.76
CA SER A 169 10.95 12.32 2.28
C SER A 169 11.41 13.35 1.24
N LYS A 170 12.15 12.90 0.21
CA LYS A 170 12.63 13.75 -0.89
C LYS A 170 11.60 13.89 -2.02
N ARG A 171 10.57 13.03 -2.06
CA ARG A 171 9.51 13.10 -3.07
C ARG A 171 8.59 14.28 -2.74
N LYS A 172 8.19 15.01 -3.78
CA LYS A 172 7.26 16.16 -3.69
C LYS A 172 5.94 15.92 -4.41
N THR A 173 5.77 14.72 -4.95
CA THR A 173 4.56 14.31 -5.67
C THR A 173 3.48 13.92 -4.67
N GLU A 174 2.23 14.05 -5.10
CA GLU A 174 1.10 13.46 -4.39
C GLU A 174 1.32 11.96 -4.25
N PHE A 175 0.83 11.42 -3.14
CA PHE A 175 0.95 10.00 -2.83
C PHE A 175 -0.33 9.30 -3.29
N PHE A 176 -0.18 8.17 -3.97
CA PHE A 176 -1.30 7.30 -4.34
C PHE A 176 -1.30 6.03 -3.49
N LEU A 177 -2.48 5.61 -3.03
CA LEU A 177 -2.75 4.30 -2.41
C LEU A 177 -3.88 3.64 -3.18
N HIS A 178 -3.70 2.39 -3.62
CA HIS A 178 -4.72 1.68 -4.42
C HIS A 178 -5.21 2.47 -5.64
N GLY A 179 -4.33 3.31 -6.20
CA GLY A 179 -4.63 4.20 -7.32
C GLY A 179 -5.51 5.39 -6.96
N MET A 180 -5.62 5.76 -5.68
CA MET A 180 -6.43 6.87 -5.19
C MET A 180 -5.58 7.88 -4.41
N MET A 181 -5.98 9.15 -4.47
CA MET A 181 -5.50 10.22 -3.61
C MET A 181 -6.28 10.24 -2.28
N GLN A 182 -5.79 11.03 -1.32
CA GLN A 182 -6.37 11.12 0.01
C GLN A 182 -7.84 11.54 0.00
N ASP A 183 -8.19 12.57 -0.77
CA ASP A 183 -9.56 13.08 -0.88
C ASP A 183 -10.54 12.05 -1.46
N GLU A 184 -10.09 11.28 -2.46
CA GLU A 184 -10.86 10.18 -3.05
C GLU A 184 -11.14 9.08 -2.02
N MET A 185 -10.11 8.62 -1.29
CA MET A 185 -10.26 7.61 -0.24
C MET A 185 -11.16 8.09 0.90
N GLU A 186 -10.97 9.33 1.37
CA GLU A 186 -11.79 9.92 2.42
C GLU A 186 -13.25 10.07 2.01
N SER A 187 -13.52 10.43 0.75
CA SER A 187 -14.88 10.52 0.22
C SER A 187 -15.58 9.17 0.22
N ILE A 188 -14.90 8.11 -0.26
CA ILE A 188 -15.44 6.75 -0.29
C ILE A 188 -15.73 6.27 1.14
N LEU A 189 -14.77 6.41 2.06
CA LEU A 189 -14.97 6.01 3.46
C LEU A 189 -16.14 6.74 4.10
N ARG A 190 -16.26 8.05 3.89
CA ARG A 190 -17.36 8.85 4.46
C ARG A 190 -18.71 8.36 3.97
N GLU A 191 -18.86 8.13 2.66
CA GLU A 191 -20.09 7.61 2.08
C GLU A 191 -20.42 6.21 2.61
N THR A 192 -19.41 5.34 2.71
CA THR A 192 -19.56 3.98 3.22
C THR A 192 -20.03 3.97 4.68
N PHE A 193 -19.41 4.75 5.56
CA PHE A 193 -19.83 4.81 6.96
C PHE A 193 -21.19 5.47 7.14
N GLN A 194 -21.51 6.52 6.39
CA GLN A 194 -22.83 7.15 6.41
C GLN A 194 -23.93 6.17 5.98
N ARG A 195 -23.65 5.29 5.01
CA ARG A 195 -24.59 4.25 4.60
C ARG A 195 -24.81 3.20 5.69
N ALA A 196 -23.77 2.87 6.45
CA ALA A 196 -23.85 1.93 7.57
C ALA A 196 -24.52 2.55 8.81
N ASP A 197 -24.30 3.84 9.06
CA ASP A 197 -24.82 4.63 10.18
C ASP A 197 -26.24 5.15 9.89
N LYS A 198 -27.21 4.24 9.90
CA LYS A 198 -28.63 4.55 9.62
C LYS A 198 -29.25 5.59 10.56
N ASP A 199 -28.69 5.72 11.76
CA ASP A 199 -29.18 6.63 12.80
C ASP A 199 -28.43 7.98 12.80
N GLU A 200 -27.44 8.15 11.91
CA GLU A 200 -26.63 9.36 11.72
C GLU A 200 -25.96 9.85 13.02
N ILE A 201 -25.54 8.91 13.88
CA ILE A 201 -24.94 9.25 15.19
C ILE A 201 -23.46 9.61 15.11
N GLY A 202 -22.80 9.36 13.96
CA GLY A 202 -21.38 9.58 13.79
C GLY A 202 -20.50 8.48 14.41
N ALA A 203 -21.08 7.31 14.69
CA ALA A 203 -20.37 6.19 15.30
C ALA A 203 -20.94 4.85 14.85
N LEU A 204 -20.10 3.82 14.86
CA LEU A 204 -20.47 2.44 14.50
C LEU A 204 -19.94 1.48 15.55
N THR A 205 -20.57 0.32 15.71
CA THR A 205 -19.94 -0.77 16.47
C THR A 205 -18.66 -1.21 15.76
N ARG A 206 -17.67 -1.70 16.51
CA ARG A 206 -16.38 -2.15 15.98
C ARG A 206 -16.54 -3.17 14.85
N LEU A 207 -17.46 -4.12 15.00
CA LEU A 207 -17.79 -5.10 13.96
C LEU A 207 -18.38 -4.43 12.71
N ALA A 208 -19.42 -3.59 12.87
CA ALA A 208 -20.05 -2.92 11.74
C ALA A 208 -19.07 -1.98 11.01
N PHE A 209 -18.17 -1.33 11.75
CA PHE A 209 -17.10 -0.50 11.20
C PHE A 209 -16.08 -1.34 10.41
N MET A 210 -15.64 -2.47 10.96
CA MET A 210 -14.71 -3.38 10.29
C MET A 210 -15.30 -3.94 8.99
N ASP A 211 -16.56 -4.41 9.03
CA ASP A 211 -17.27 -4.92 7.86
C ASP A 211 -17.44 -3.82 6.81
N SER A 212 -17.78 -2.59 7.24
CA SER A 212 -17.88 -1.44 6.34
C SER A 212 -16.56 -1.12 5.62
N ILE A 213 -15.42 -1.23 6.30
CA ILE A 213 -14.10 -1.02 5.66
C ILE A 213 -13.77 -2.15 4.69
N ARG A 214 -14.04 -3.40 5.05
CA ARG A 214 -13.78 -4.58 4.20
C ARG A 214 -14.62 -4.54 2.92
N ASP A 215 -15.86 -4.09 3.03
CA ASP A 215 -16.80 -3.96 1.91
C ASP A 215 -16.65 -2.64 1.16
N ALA A 216 -15.82 -1.71 1.64
CA ALA A 216 -15.51 -0.50 0.90
C ALA A 216 -14.76 -0.88 -0.38
N ASP A 217 -15.15 -0.32 -1.52
CA ASP A 217 -14.50 -0.52 -2.83
C ASP A 217 -13.09 0.11 -2.91
N LEU A 218 -12.31 0.02 -1.81
CA LEU A 218 -10.99 0.61 -1.61
C LEU A 218 -9.84 -0.37 -1.85
N GLY A 219 -10.13 -1.67 -1.98
CA GLY A 219 -9.11 -2.68 -2.19
C GLY A 219 -8.15 -2.84 -1.02
N LEU A 220 -8.61 -2.58 0.20
CA LEU A 220 -7.77 -2.72 1.39
C LEU A 220 -7.54 -4.20 1.68
N THR A 221 -6.28 -4.55 1.87
CA THR A 221 -5.89 -5.90 2.29
C THR A 221 -6.22 -6.16 3.75
N ARG A 222 -6.28 -7.43 4.17
CA ARG A 222 -6.47 -7.78 5.59
C ARG A 222 -5.47 -7.04 6.49
N ARG A 223 -4.20 -7.00 6.11
CA ARG A 223 -3.13 -6.33 6.88
C ARG A 223 -3.37 -4.83 7.01
N GLU A 224 -3.85 -4.17 5.96
CA GLU A 224 -4.20 -2.75 5.98
C GLU A 224 -5.41 -2.48 6.87
N VAL A 225 -6.46 -3.31 6.76
CA VAL A 225 -7.63 -3.22 7.64
C VAL A 225 -7.20 -3.35 9.10
N ASN A 226 -6.36 -4.33 9.44
CA ASN A 226 -5.88 -4.53 10.80
C ASN A 226 -5.12 -3.32 11.35
N ILE A 227 -4.26 -2.70 10.54
CA ILE A 227 -3.56 -1.46 10.91
C ILE A 227 -4.55 -0.32 11.15
N LEU A 228 -5.53 -0.14 10.26
CA LEU A 228 -6.56 0.88 10.42
C LEU A 228 -7.40 0.66 11.69
N MET A 229 -7.74 -0.59 11.97
CA MET A 229 -8.50 -0.98 13.17
C MET A 229 -7.72 -0.74 14.47
N SER A 230 -6.38 -0.77 14.45
CA SER A 230 -5.56 -0.43 15.62
C SER A 230 -5.53 1.07 15.95
N GLU A 231 -5.79 1.92 14.94
CA GLU A 231 -5.79 3.38 15.04
C GLU A 231 -7.20 3.97 15.09
N ALA A 232 -8.23 3.13 14.98
CA ALA A 232 -9.63 3.56 15.00
C ALA A 232 -9.97 4.29 16.31
N PRO A 233 -10.37 5.57 16.26
CA PRO A 233 -10.79 6.32 17.44
C PRO A 233 -12.05 5.70 18.03
N VAL A 234 -12.03 5.43 19.34
CA VAL A 234 -13.16 4.84 20.06
C VAL A 234 -13.83 5.85 20.98
N ALA A 235 -15.09 5.61 21.32
CA ALA A 235 -15.81 6.43 22.30
C ALA A 235 -15.17 6.33 23.69
N GLU A 236 -15.23 7.42 24.47
CA GLU A 236 -14.62 7.48 25.82
C GLU A 236 -15.21 6.45 26.80
N ASP A 237 -16.49 6.11 26.63
CA ASP A 237 -17.27 5.26 27.52
C ASP A 237 -17.43 3.81 27.02
N ASP A 238 -17.20 3.56 25.73
CA ASP A 238 -17.29 2.22 25.14
C ASP A 238 -16.23 2.00 24.03
N PRO A 239 -15.18 1.19 24.28
CA PRO A 239 -14.15 0.90 23.30
C PRO A 239 -14.66 0.07 22.10
N ASN A 240 -15.86 -0.50 22.18
CA ASN A 240 -16.49 -1.20 21.05
C ASN A 240 -17.23 -0.28 20.10
N ILE A 241 -17.25 1.04 20.36
CA ILE A 241 -17.87 2.04 19.52
C ILE A 241 -16.78 2.88 18.86
N VAL A 242 -16.75 2.88 17.53
CA VAL A 242 -15.78 3.62 16.71
C VAL A 242 -16.40 4.91 16.21
N VAL A 243 -15.70 6.03 16.45
CA VAL A 243 -16.10 7.38 16.01
C VAL A 243 -15.51 7.66 14.64
N TYR A 244 -16.24 7.28 13.59
CA TYR A 244 -15.72 7.32 12.21
C TYR A 244 -15.42 8.72 11.65
N PRO A 245 -16.07 9.84 12.06
CA PRO A 245 -15.69 11.17 11.58
C PRO A 245 -14.24 11.55 11.90
N ASP A 246 -13.72 11.07 13.03
CA ASP A 246 -12.34 11.28 13.45
C ASP A 246 -11.38 10.27 12.82
N PHE A 247 -11.88 9.10 12.43
CA PHE A 247 -11.12 8.08 11.71
C PHE A 247 -10.81 8.48 10.26
N VAL A 248 -11.78 9.02 9.52
CA VAL A 248 -11.65 9.28 8.08
C VAL A 248 -10.37 10.08 7.75
N PRO A 249 -10.06 11.22 8.42
CA PRO A 249 -8.87 12.01 8.12
C PRO A 249 -7.53 11.33 8.45
N ILE A 250 -7.51 10.33 9.33
CA ILE A 250 -6.28 9.63 9.73
C ILE A 250 -6.00 8.37 8.91
N SER A 251 -7.03 7.79 8.26
CA SER A 251 -6.93 6.53 7.52
C SER A 251 -5.84 6.53 6.44
N PHE A 252 -5.84 7.52 5.56
CA PHE A 252 -4.84 7.63 4.48
C PHE A 252 -3.42 7.92 5.00
N PRO A 253 -3.19 8.88 5.91
CA PRO A 253 -1.87 9.09 6.54
C PRO A 253 -1.31 7.83 7.21
N VAL A 254 -2.14 7.07 7.93
CA VAL A 254 -1.73 5.84 8.63
C VAL A 254 -1.19 4.81 7.66
N LEU A 255 -1.91 4.53 6.57
CA LEU A 255 -1.46 3.57 5.55
C LEU A 255 -0.23 4.09 4.81
N LYS A 256 -0.22 5.37 4.43
CA LYS A 256 0.92 6.01 3.77
C LYS A 256 2.19 5.85 4.60
N ASP A 257 2.12 6.13 5.89
CA ASP A 257 3.28 6.01 6.79
C ASP A 257 3.73 4.55 6.90
N ALA A 258 2.81 3.60 7.00
CA ALA A 258 3.13 2.18 7.01
C ALA A 258 3.86 1.74 5.72
N TYR A 259 3.43 2.21 4.55
CA TYR A 259 4.11 1.94 3.28
C TYR A 259 5.47 2.64 3.14
N VAL A 260 5.56 3.91 3.54
CA VAL A 260 6.81 4.69 3.50
C VAL A 260 7.87 4.08 4.40
N GLN A 261 7.46 3.55 5.55
CA GLN A 261 8.36 2.89 6.50
C GLN A 261 8.65 1.43 6.15
N GLY A 262 8.06 0.87 5.08
CA GLY A 262 8.27 -0.53 4.68
C GLY A 262 7.66 -1.54 5.65
N ILE A 263 6.55 -1.17 6.29
CA ILE A 263 5.73 -2.06 7.15
C ILE A 263 4.77 -2.86 6.28
N LEU A 264 4.08 -2.15 5.39
CA LEU A 264 3.31 -2.74 4.30
C LEU A 264 4.22 -2.77 3.07
N GLU A 265 4.61 -3.97 2.68
CA GLU A 265 5.37 -4.19 1.44
C GLU A 265 4.50 -5.01 0.49
N ALA A 266 4.23 -4.45 -0.69
CA ALA A 266 3.63 -5.21 -1.77
C ALA A 266 4.70 -6.10 -2.40
N HIS A 267 4.33 -7.33 -2.77
CA HIS A 267 5.19 -8.19 -3.57
C HIS A 267 5.60 -7.46 -4.86
N ASN A 268 6.89 -7.53 -5.18
CA ASN A 268 7.46 -6.85 -6.35
C ASN A 268 7.78 -7.82 -7.51
N ASN A 269 7.39 -9.08 -7.38
CA ASN A 269 7.69 -10.13 -8.34
C ASN A 269 6.41 -10.61 -9.06
N PRO A 270 6.29 -10.41 -10.38
CA PRO A 270 5.14 -10.90 -11.14
C PRO A 270 5.01 -12.43 -11.09
N ASP A 271 6.11 -13.18 -11.02
CA ASP A 271 6.05 -14.66 -10.95
C ASP A 271 5.38 -15.13 -9.66
N TRP A 272 5.67 -14.44 -8.55
CA TRP A 272 5.01 -14.73 -7.27
C TRP A 272 3.51 -14.42 -7.34
N ILE A 273 3.14 -13.27 -7.93
CA ILE A 273 1.72 -12.90 -8.10
C ILE A 273 1.00 -13.93 -8.97
N ALA A 274 1.62 -14.36 -10.08
CA ALA A 274 1.07 -15.39 -10.95
C ALA A 274 0.86 -16.70 -10.20
N GLN A 275 1.84 -17.14 -9.39
CA GLN A 275 1.72 -18.35 -8.60
C GLN A 275 0.61 -18.24 -7.55
N TYR A 276 0.58 -17.14 -6.78
CA TYR A 276 -0.44 -16.91 -5.77
C TYR A 276 -1.85 -16.92 -6.38
N LEU A 277 -2.05 -16.21 -7.49
CA LEU A 277 -3.33 -16.20 -8.20
C LEU A 277 -3.69 -17.58 -8.77
N THR A 278 -2.72 -18.34 -9.24
CA THR A 278 -2.93 -19.72 -9.69
C THR A 278 -3.45 -20.60 -8.55
N GLU A 279 -2.87 -20.49 -7.36
CA GLU A 279 -3.30 -21.22 -6.16
C GLU A 279 -4.72 -20.79 -5.72
N VAL A 280 -5.00 -19.49 -5.75
CA VAL A 280 -6.35 -18.95 -5.46
C VAL A 280 -7.37 -19.50 -6.46
N PHE A 281 -7.09 -19.48 -7.76
CA PHE A 281 -8.01 -20.00 -8.77
C PHE A 281 -8.17 -21.52 -8.67
N ALA A 282 -7.09 -22.27 -8.47
CA ALA A 282 -7.14 -23.72 -8.30
C ALA A 282 -8.04 -24.14 -7.12
N SER A 283 -8.21 -23.30 -6.09
CA SER A 283 -9.13 -23.58 -4.97
C SER A 283 -10.61 -23.72 -5.40
N GLY A 284 -10.99 -23.13 -6.54
CA GLY A 284 -12.33 -23.27 -7.11
C GLY A 284 -12.46 -24.39 -8.15
N ASP A 285 -11.36 -24.99 -8.60
CA ASP A 285 -11.35 -26.06 -9.61
C ASP A 285 -11.26 -27.43 -8.92
N SER A 286 -12.36 -27.87 -8.33
CA SER A 286 -12.41 -29.16 -7.59
C SER A 286 -12.11 -30.38 -8.46
N GLU A 287 -12.28 -30.26 -9.78
CA GLU A 287 -12.01 -31.34 -10.74
C GLU A 287 -10.58 -31.27 -11.31
N ASN A 288 -9.80 -30.24 -10.96
CA ASN A 288 -8.43 -30.01 -11.40
C ASN A 288 -8.29 -30.07 -12.94
N THR A 289 -9.23 -29.43 -13.61
CA THR A 289 -9.31 -29.32 -15.08
C THR A 289 -8.33 -28.29 -15.65
N GLY A 290 -7.84 -27.36 -14.82
CA GLY A 290 -7.10 -26.18 -15.25
C GLY A 290 -7.98 -25.09 -15.87
N LEU A 291 -9.31 -25.22 -15.74
CA LEU A 291 -10.32 -24.38 -16.38
C LEU A 291 -11.35 -23.91 -15.36
N LEU A 292 -11.73 -22.64 -15.45
CA LEU A 292 -12.83 -22.05 -14.68
C LEU A 292 -13.65 -21.14 -15.57
N THR A 293 -14.93 -20.98 -15.28
CA THR A 293 -15.74 -19.95 -15.95
C THR A 293 -15.23 -18.55 -15.59
N VAL A 294 -15.50 -17.56 -16.45
CA VAL A 294 -15.14 -16.16 -16.17
C VAL A 294 -15.73 -15.67 -14.84
N ALA A 295 -16.94 -16.11 -14.49
CA ALA A 295 -17.61 -15.76 -13.25
C ALA A 295 -16.91 -16.36 -12.02
N GLU A 296 -16.49 -17.62 -12.09
CA GLU A 296 -15.71 -18.26 -11.02
C GLU A 296 -14.37 -17.59 -10.81
N VAL A 297 -13.65 -17.28 -11.89
CA VAL A 297 -12.39 -16.52 -11.83
C VAL A 297 -12.62 -15.15 -11.18
N ALA A 298 -13.66 -14.40 -11.61
CA ALA A 298 -13.98 -13.09 -11.04
C ALA A 298 -14.28 -13.19 -9.53
N ARG A 299 -15.11 -14.16 -9.13
CA ARG A 299 -15.47 -14.38 -7.72
C ARG A 299 -14.25 -14.71 -6.87
N LEU A 300 -13.42 -15.65 -7.31
CA LEU A 300 -12.19 -16.03 -6.61
C LEU A 300 -11.19 -14.87 -6.56
N PHE A 301 -11.11 -14.08 -7.63
CA PHE A 301 -10.21 -12.93 -7.67
C PHE A 301 -10.65 -11.79 -6.74
N ARG A 302 -11.96 -11.53 -6.62
CA ARG A 302 -12.52 -10.57 -5.65
C ARG A 302 -12.29 -11.02 -4.21
N ALA A 303 -12.32 -12.33 -3.96
CA ALA A 303 -11.97 -12.90 -2.66
C ALA A 303 -10.45 -12.97 -2.40
N ALA A 304 -9.62 -12.71 -3.42
CA ALA A 304 -8.19 -12.70 -3.27
C ALA A 304 -7.75 -11.42 -2.55
N ASP A 305 -6.95 -11.56 -1.50
CA ASP A 305 -6.43 -10.45 -0.70
C ASP A 305 -5.25 -9.74 -1.40
N VAL A 306 -5.40 -9.44 -2.70
CA VAL A 306 -4.33 -8.89 -3.56
C VAL A 306 -4.16 -7.38 -3.45
N GLY A 307 -5.12 -6.69 -2.84
CA GLY A 307 -5.10 -5.24 -2.70
C GLY A 307 -5.54 -4.48 -3.94
N LEU A 308 -6.52 -5.01 -4.70
CA LEU A 308 -7.12 -4.33 -5.84
C LEU A 308 -8.52 -3.82 -5.48
N THR A 309 -8.86 -2.61 -5.91
CA THR A 309 -10.25 -2.14 -5.85
C THR A 309 -11.12 -2.95 -6.80
N ARG A 310 -12.44 -2.95 -6.58
CA ARG A 310 -13.39 -3.63 -7.47
C ARG A 310 -13.24 -3.18 -8.93
N LEU A 311 -13.09 -1.89 -9.18
CA LEU A 311 -12.87 -1.34 -10.53
C LEU A 311 -11.53 -1.77 -11.13
N GLN A 312 -10.48 -1.90 -10.32
CA GLN A 312 -9.21 -2.44 -10.80
C GLN A 312 -9.32 -3.93 -11.15
N ILE A 313 -10.04 -4.73 -10.35
CA ILE A 313 -10.33 -6.13 -10.68
C ILE A 313 -11.08 -6.21 -12.02
N ILE A 314 -12.11 -5.39 -12.23
CA ILE A 314 -12.86 -5.33 -13.49
C ILE A 314 -11.95 -4.97 -14.68
N ALA A 315 -11.01 -4.03 -14.50
CA ALA A 315 -10.03 -3.69 -15.52
C ALA A 315 -9.11 -4.88 -15.83
N VAL A 316 -8.65 -5.61 -14.81
CA VAL A 316 -7.82 -6.82 -15.00
C VAL A 316 -8.62 -7.95 -15.67
N MET A 317 -9.89 -8.13 -15.33
CA MET A 317 -10.78 -9.12 -15.94
C MET A 317 -11.03 -8.87 -17.43
N ALA A 318 -10.70 -7.69 -17.96
CA ALA A 318 -10.67 -7.43 -19.41
C ALA A 318 -9.70 -8.37 -20.16
N GLU A 319 -8.71 -8.92 -19.46
CA GLU A 319 -7.73 -9.89 -19.97
C GLU A 319 -8.25 -11.34 -19.98
N ALA A 320 -9.40 -11.62 -19.35
CA ALA A 320 -9.95 -12.97 -19.21
C ALA A 320 -10.52 -13.49 -20.53
N GLN A 321 -9.67 -14.12 -21.35
CA GLN A 321 -10.05 -14.71 -22.62
C GLN A 321 -10.61 -16.12 -22.38
N GLY A 322 -11.94 -16.24 -22.48
CA GLY A 322 -12.62 -17.53 -22.51
C GLY A 322 -12.44 -18.23 -23.85
N ASP A 323 -12.47 -19.56 -23.83
CA ASP A 323 -12.60 -20.38 -25.03
C ASP A 323 -14.04 -20.33 -25.59
N ASN A 324 -14.29 -21.09 -26.67
CA ASN A 324 -15.60 -21.15 -27.32
C ASN A 324 -16.72 -21.70 -26.41
N THR A 325 -16.37 -22.24 -25.24
CA THR A 325 -17.30 -22.76 -24.23
C THR A 325 -17.41 -21.85 -23.01
N GLY A 326 -16.73 -20.70 -23.01
CA GLY A 326 -16.78 -19.71 -21.92
C GLY A 326 -15.86 -19.99 -20.74
N PHE A 327 -14.94 -20.96 -20.88
CA PHE A 327 -13.96 -21.33 -19.86
C PHE A 327 -12.62 -20.63 -20.07
N VAL A 328 -11.99 -20.22 -18.97
CA VAL A 328 -10.70 -19.55 -18.90
C VAL A 328 -9.68 -20.54 -18.37
N ASN A 329 -8.54 -20.67 -19.04
CA ASN A 329 -7.39 -21.34 -18.47
C ASN A 329 -6.75 -20.42 -17.42
N TYR A 330 -6.97 -20.71 -16.14
CA TYR A 330 -6.64 -19.80 -15.05
C TYR A 330 -5.13 -19.67 -14.82
N GLU A 331 -4.33 -20.69 -15.15
CA GLU A 331 -2.86 -20.61 -15.07
C GLU A 331 -2.30 -19.60 -16.08
N ARG A 332 -2.75 -19.68 -17.34
CA ARG A 332 -2.39 -18.71 -18.39
C ARG A 332 -2.89 -17.32 -18.05
N PHE A 333 -4.11 -17.22 -17.55
CA PHE A 333 -4.69 -15.95 -17.13
C PHE A 333 -3.85 -15.32 -16.01
N ALA A 334 -3.54 -16.05 -14.93
CA ALA A 334 -2.71 -15.58 -13.82
C ALA A 334 -1.33 -15.09 -14.29
N ALA A 335 -0.68 -15.84 -15.19
CA ALA A 335 0.60 -15.45 -15.78
C ALA A 335 0.49 -14.16 -16.61
N GLN A 336 -0.60 -13.99 -17.38
CA GLN A 336 -0.84 -12.81 -18.22
C GLN A 336 -1.11 -11.55 -17.38
N ILE A 337 -1.88 -11.66 -16.29
CA ILE A 337 -2.30 -10.49 -15.51
C ILE A 337 -1.31 -10.06 -14.43
N SER A 338 -0.33 -10.90 -14.07
CA SER A 338 0.56 -10.63 -12.93
C SER A 338 1.28 -9.28 -13.00
N GLY A 339 1.73 -8.86 -14.19
CA GLY A 339 2.34 -7.55 -14.40
C GLY A 339 1.35 -6.38 -14.22
N MET A 340 0.11 -6.57 -14.67
CA MET A 340 -0.96 -5.57 -14.49
C MET A 340 -1.34 -5.44 -13.02
N VAL A 341 -1.50 -6.56 -12.31
CA VAL A 341 -1.75 -6.58 -10.87
C VAL A 341 -0.62 -5.88 -10.12
N LEU A 342 0.64 -6.20 -10.44
CA LEU A 342 1.80 -5.55 -9.84
C LEU A 342 1.79 -4.03 -10.05
N ALA A 343 1.48 -3.57 -11.26
CA ALA A 343 1.43 -2.14 -11.57
C ALA A 343 0.31 -1.41 -10.79
N LEU A 344 -0.80 -2.10 -10.54
CA LEU A 344 -1.99 -1.55 -9.88
C LEU A 344 -1.94 -1.62 -8.34
N THR A 345 -1.20 -2.56 -7.74
CA THR A 345 -1.16 -2.74 -6.27
C THR A 345 0.15 -2.26 -5.64
N ASN A 346 1.26 -2.30 -6.37
CA ASN A 346 2.55 -1.95 -5.80
C ASN A 346 2.70 -0.43 -5.66
N VAL A 347 2.86 0.04 -4.42
CA VAL A 347 2.96 1.48 -4.12
C VAL A 347 4.17 2.12 -4.80
N ASP A 348 5.30 1.44 -4.93
CA ASP A 348 6.46 1.98 -5.65
C ASP A 348 6.15 2.15 -7.15
N SER A 349 5.47 1.18 -7.76
CA SER A 349 4.96 1.30 -9.13
C SER A 349 4.02 2.49 -9.26
N GLN A 350 3.01 2.61 -8.39
CA GLN A 350 2.07 3.73 -8.40
C GLN A 350 2.79 5.09 -8.25
N GLN A 351 3.79 5.17 -7.36
CA GLN A 351 4.54 6.40 -7.17
C GLN A 351 5.42 6.77 -8.36
N ASN A 352 5.84 5.80 -9.19
CA ASN A 352 6.56 6.09 -10.43
C ASN A 352 5.65 6.82 -11.43
N TYR A 353 4.36 6.49 -11.45
CA TYR A 353 3.37 7.12 -12.33
C TYR A 353 2.63 8.30 -11.68
N ALA A 354 2.83 8.58 -10.39
CA ALA A 354 2.06 9.58 -9.65
C ALA A 354 2.05 10.97 -10.32
N ALA A 355 3.20 11.47 -10.77
CA ALA A 355 3.29 12.76 -11.44
C ALA A 355 2.58 12.78 -12.79
N TYR A 356 2.59 11.66 -13.50
CA TYR A 356 1.89 11.48 -14.77
C TYR A 356 0.39 11.42 -14.53
N LEU A 357 -0.08 10.51 -13.67
CA LEU A 357 -1.49 10.34 -13.31
C LEU A 357 -2.12 11.65 -12.84
N GLN A 358 -1.41 12.41 -11.99
CA GLN A 358 -1.89 13.71 -11.53
C GLN A 358 -2.13 14.72 -12.68
N ARG A 359 -1.32 14.66 -13.74
CA ARG A 359 -1.50 15.52 -14.93
C ARG A 359 -2.60 14.96 -15.82
N TYR A 360 -2.58 13.64 -16.05
CA TYR A 360 -3.54 12.94 -16.88
C TYR A 360 -4.98 13.13 -16.37
N ARG A 361 -5.21 12.98 -15.07
CA ARG A 361 -6.52 13.20 -14.43
C ARG A 361 -7.08 14.63 -14.57
N LYS A 362 -6.25 15.59 -14.98
CA LYS A 362 -6.65 16.98 -15.22
C LYS A 362 -6.93 17.27 -16.70
N THR A 363 -6.71 16.32 -17.59
CA THR A 363 -6.99 16.49 -19.02
C THR A 363 -8.46 16.18 -19.31
N SER A 364 -8.96 16.69 -20.44
CA SER A 364 -10.30 16.32 -20.91
C SER A 364 -10.40 14.83 -21.29
N GLU A 365 -9.29 14.23 -21.73
CA GLU A 365 -9.21 12.82 -22.14
C GLU A 365 -9.54 11.86 -21.00
N TYR A 366 -9.16 12.21 -19.77
CA TYR A 366 -9.52 11.41 -18.59
C TYR A 366 -11.03 11.34 -18.35
N TYR A 367 -11.78 12.38 -18.73
CA TYR A 367 -13.23 12.46 -18.53
C TYR A 367 -14.04 11.96 -19.72
N THR A 368 -13.40 11.27 -20.66
CA THR A 368 -14.04 10.70 -21.85
C THR A 368 -13.65 9.25 -22.04
N VAL A 369 -14.61 8.41 -22.41
CA VAL A 369 -14.40 7.03 -22.88
C VAL A 369 -15.10 6.88 -24.23
N LEU A 370 -14.43 6.26 -25.21
CA LEU A 370 -14.95 6.16 -26.58
C LEU A 370 -15.40 7.52 -27.16
N ASP A 371 -14.63 8.58 -26.86
CA ASP A 371 -14.92 9.99 -27.21
C ASP A 371 -16.22 10.57 -26.62
N LEU A 372 -16.79 9.91 -25.60
CA LEU A 372 -18.02 10.32 -24.93
C LEU A 372 -17.74 10.69 -23.47
N ASN A 373 -18.37 11.76 -22.99
CA ASN A 373 -18.43 12.04 -21.55
C ASN A 373 -19.37 11.05 -20.84
N GLN A 374 -19.28 10.98 -19.51
CA GLN A 374 -20.06 10.05 -18.68
C GLN A 374 -21.55 10.07 -18.98
N HIS A 375 -22.18 11.25 -18.97
CA HIS A 375 -23.62 11.38 -19.18
C HIS A 375 -24.06 10.85 -20.56
N THR A 376 -23.35 11.21 -21.63
CA THR A 376 -23.69 10.76 -22.98
C THR A 376 -23.46 9.27 -23.15
N PHE A 377 -22.38 8.74 -22.58
CA PHE A 377 -22.07 7.32 -22.59
C PHE A 377 -23.14 6.49 -21.87
N GLU A 378 -23.47 6.85 -20.62
CA GLU A 378 -24.47 6.15 -19.81
C GLU A 378 -25.86 6.20 -20.46
N GLN A 379 -26.23 7.35 -21.03
CA GLN A 379 -27.50 7.50 -21.74
C GLN A 379 -27.56 6.63 -23.01
N ALA A 380 -26.47 6.56 -23.78
CA ALA A 380 -26.41 5.72 -24.98
C ALA A 380 -26.51 4.23 -24.62
N LEU A 381 -25.76 3.80 -23.59
CA LEU A 381 -25.77 2.42 -23.11
C LEU A 381 -27.15 2.02 -22.56
N SER A 382 -27.75 2.85 -21.71
CA SER A 382 -29.06 2.57 -21.11
C SER A 382 -30.13 2.43 -22.19
N ARG A 383 -30.19 3.36 -23.15
CA ARG A 383 -31.14 3.29 -24.28
C ARG A 383 -30.98 2.02 -25.10
N ALA A 384 -29.74 1.57 -25.32
CA ALA A 384 -29.50 0.38 -26.12
C ALA A 384 -29.94 -0.91 -25.40
N LEU A 385 -29.71 -1.00 -24.09
CA LEU A 385 -30.14 -2.14 -23.27
C LEU A 385 -31.66 -2.15 -23.06
N GLU A 386 -32.26 -1.01 -22.74
CA GLU A 386 -33.71 -0.86 -22.61
C GLU A 386 -34.46 -1.19 -23.91
N ALA A 387 -33.85 -0.95 -25.07
CA ALA A 387 -34.46 -1.25 -26.36
C ALA A 387 -34.56 -2.76 -26.66
N VAL A 388 -33.72 -3.59 -26.02
CA VAL A 388 -33.77 -5.05 -26.15
C VAL A 388 -34.47 -5.73 -24.96
N ASP A 389 -34.60 -5.04 -23.82
CA ASP A 389 -35.39 -5.50 -22.66
C ASP A 389 -36.88 -5.13 -22.81
N GLU A 390 -37.58 -5.79 -23.74
CA GLU A 390 -39.03 -5.61 -23.96
C GLU A 390 -39.86 -5.85 -22.69
N SER A 391 -39.33 -6.67 -21.78
CA SER A 391 -40.00 -7.06 -20.54
C SER A 391 -39.81 -6.06 -19.40
N HIS A 392 -38.88 -5.11 -19.55
CA HIS A 392 -38.46 -4.16 -18.52
C HIS A 392 -38.11 -4.84 -17.19
N ARG A 393 -37.49 -6.02 -17.25
CA ARG A 393 -37.09 -6.77 -16.06
C ARG A 393 -35.77 -6.27 -15.47
N GLY A 394 -34.97 -5.53 -16.25
CA GLY A 394 -33.60 -5.18 -15.86
C GLY A 394 -32.62 -6.35 -16.03
N ILE A 395 -33.05 -7.42 -16.71
CA ILE A 395 -32.33 -8.68 -16.85
C ILE A 395 -32.37 -9.12 -18.31
N LEU A 396 -31.23 -9.48 -18.89
CA LEU A 396 -31.07 -9.85 -20.30
C LEU A 396 -30.13 -11.04 -20.47
N MET A 397 -30.26 -11.79 -21.57
CA MET A 397 -29.28 -12.83 -21.93
C MET A 397 -27.95 -12.19 -22.31
N ARG A 398 -26.85 -12.90 -22.02
CA ARG A 398 -25.48 -12.44 -22.35
C ARG A 398 -25.32 -11.92 -23.77
N ASP A 399 -25.85 -12.64 -24.77
CA ASP A 399 -25.72 -12.25 -26.18
C ASP A 399 -26.52 -10.99 -26.53
N GLU A 400 -27.65 -10.75 -25.85
CA GLU A 400 -28.46 -9.55 -26.01
C GLU A 400 -27.74 -8.33 -25.45
N VAL A 401 -27.12 -8.46 -24.26
CA VAL A 401 -26.29 -7.41 -23.66
C VAL A 401 -25.10 -7.08 -24.58
N VAL A 402 -24.39 -8.10 -25.07
CA VAL A 402 -23.26 -7.91 -25.99
C VAL A 402 -23.70 -7.22 -27.29
N GLY A 403 -24.82 -7.65 -27.86
CA GLY A 403 -25.39 -7.07 -29.07
C GLY A 403 -25.77 -5.60 -28.85
N ALA A 404 -26.45 -5.28 -27.75
CA ALA A 404 -26.84 -3.92 -27.39
C ALA A 404 -25.62 -3.01 -27.20
N ILE A 405 -24.59 -3.46 -26.49
CA ILE A 405 -23.34 -2.69 -26.28
C ILE A 405 -22.65 -2.41 -27.61
N ARG A 406 -22.47 -3.42 -28.48
CA ARG A 406 -21.82 -3.24 -29.79
C ARG A 406 -22.63 -2.34 -30.73
N ASN A 407 -23.96 -2.36 -30.63
CA ASN A 407 -24.83 -1.46 -31.38
C ASN A 407 -24.72 -0.01 -30.88
N ALA A 408 -24.63 0.19 -29.56
CA ALA A 408 -24.44 1.51 -28.96
C ALA A 408 -23.06 2.09 -29.28
N PHE A 409 -22.04 1.22 -29.31
CA PHE A 409 -20.64 1.59 -29.45
C PHE A 409 -19.95 0.72 -30.51
N PRO A 410 -20.06 1.05 -31.81
CA PRO A 410 -19.49 0.25 -32.89
C PRO A 410 -17.97 0.07 -32.83
N GLU A 411 -17.26 1.03 -32.23
CA GLU A 411 -15.80 1.04 -32.09
C GLU A 411 -15.32 0.34 -30.79
N ILE A 412 -16.22 -0.22 -29.99
CA ILE A 412 -15.83 -0.91 -28.75
C ILE A 412 -14.97 -2.14 -29.08
N THR A 413 -13.81 -2.23 -28.45
CA THR A 413 -12.93 -3.40 -28.60
C THR A 413 -13.44 -4.59 -27.78
N ASP A 414 -13.05 -5.81 -28.16
CA ASP A 414 -13.41 -7.00 -27.37
C ASP A 414 -12.86 -6.95 -25.93
N ARG A 415 -11.74 -6.27 -25.71
CA ARG A 415 -11.15 -6.06 -24.38
C ARG A 415 -12.02 -5.13 -23.53
N GLN A 416 -12.43 -3.99 -24.08
CA GLN A 416 -13.36 -3.08 -23.41
C GLN A 416 -14.72 -3.76 -23.16
N LEU A 417 -15.25 -4.51 -24.13
CA LEU A 417 -16.48 -5.28 -23.96
C LEU A 417 -16.35 -6.28 -22.79
N ARG A 418 -15.25 -7.05 -22.71
CA ARG A 418 -15.02 -7.96 -21.57
C ARG A 418 -14.97 -7.24 -20.23
N SER A 419 -14.38 -6.05 -20.18
CA SER A 419 -14.40 -5.21 -18.97
C SER A 419 -15.83 -4.86 -18.55
N LEU A 420 -16.69 -4.46 -19.49
CA LEU A 420 -18.10 -4.19 -19.21
C LEU A 420 -18.85 -5.45 -18.74
N MET A 421 -18.58 -6.59 -19.37
CA MET A 421 -19.21 -7.85 -18.99
C MET A 421 -18.76 -8.36 -17.62
N ALA A 422 -17.61 -7.90 -17.09
CA ALA A 422 -17.14 -8.26 -15.75
C ALA A 422 -17.83 -7.49 -14.62
N LEU A 423 -18.73 -6.54 -14.94
CA LEU A 423 -19.52 -5.77 -13.97
C LEU A 423 -20.71 -6.54 -13.41
N SER A 424 -21.20 -7.54 -14.14
CA SER A 424 -22.33 -8.38 -13.75
C SER A 424 -21.96 -9.84 -13.98
N ASP A 425 -22.25 -10.67 -12.99
CA ASP A 425 -22.09 -12.11 -13.11
C ASP A 425 -23.41 -12.70 -13.66
N PRO A 426 -23.36 -13.65 -14.60
CA PRO A 426 -24.56 -14.32 -15.08
C PRO A 426 -25.12 -15.26 -13.99
N ASP A 427 -26.45 -15.37 -13.94
CA ASP A 427 -27.11 -16.36 -13.10
C ASP A 427 -26.98 -17.80 -13.67
N GLU A 428 -27.60 -18.77 -12.99
CA GLU A 428 -27.57 -20.19 -13.42
C GLU A 428 -28.17 -20.41 -14.82
N MET A 429 -28.99 -19.48 -15.31
CA MET A 429 -29.65 -19.54 -16.62
C MET A 429 -28.89 -18.74 -17.69
N GLY A 430 -27.80 -18.06 -17.33
CA GLY A 430 -27.04 -17.19 -18.21
C GLY A 430 -27.64 -15.80 -18.40
N GLU A 431 -28.61 -15.41 -17.57
CA GLU A 431 -29.20 -14.07 -17.52
C GLU A 431 -28.31 -13.10 -16.71
N LEU A 432 -28.27 -11.83 -17.11
CA LEU A 432 -27.44 -10.78 -16.52
C LEU A 432 -28.29 -9.59 -16.08
N GLU A 433 -28.07 -9.12 -14.86
CA GLU A 433 -28.59 -7.83 -14.39
C GLU A 433 -27.80 -6.66 -15.00
N TYR A 434 -28.35 -6.03 -16.04
CA TYR A 434 -27.62 -4.99 -16.76
C TYR A 434 -27.61 -3.63 -16.04
N ASN A 435 -28.36 -3.48 -14.95
CA ASN A 435 -28.35 -2.25 -14.13
C ASN A 435 -26.97 -1.96 -13.55
N LEU A 436 -26.24 -2.98 -13.10
CA LEU A 436 -24.87 -2.78 -12.61
C LEU A 436 -23.92 -2.35 -13.74
N ILE A 437 -24.15 -2.85 -14.95
CA ILE A 437 -23.38 -2.47 -16.13
C ILE A 437 -23.63 -0.99 -16.45
N THR A 438 -24.90 -0.53 -16.49
CA THR A 438 -25.21 0.87 -16.82
C THR A 438 -24.61 1.86 -15.82
N HIS A 439 -24.62 1.55 -14.52
CA HIS A 439 -24.13 2.46 -13.47
C HIS A 439 -22.60 2.56 -13.41
N SER A 440 -21.87 1.51 -13.78
CA SER A 440 -20.42 1.42 -13.55
C SER A 440 -19.58 1.25 -14.82
N ALA A 441 -20.21 1.09 -16.00
CA ALA A 441 -19.51 0.90 -17.28
C ALA A 441 -18.53 2.03 -17.61
N PHE A 442 -18.94 3.29 -17.39
CA PHE A 442 -18.06 4.43 -17.65
C PHE A 442 -16.79 4.35 -16.79
N GLN A 443 -16.95 4.13 -15.49
CA GLN A 443 -15.84 4.04 -14.53
C GLN A 443 -14.93 2.84 -14.82
N ALA A 444 -15.50 1.69 -15.21
CA ALA A 444 -14.73 0.52 -15.61
C ALA A 444 -13.83 0.79 -16.83
N LEU A 445 -14.40 1.39 -17.89
CA LEU A 445 -13.63 1.75 -19.08
C LEU A 445 -12.62 2.86 -18.80
N GLN A 446 -12.98 3.85 -17.99
CA GLN A 446 -12.07 4.92 -17.57
C GLN A 446 -10.89 4.33 -16.80
N LYS A 447 -11.12 3.34 -15.92
CA LYS A 447 -10.04 2.69 -15.16
C LYS A 447 -9.13 1.85 -16.06
N LEU A 448 -9.70 1.13 -17.03
CA LEU A 448 -8.94 0.39 -18.03
C LEU A 448 -8.08 1.33 -18.89
N GLN A 449 -8.64 2.45 -19.33
CA GLN A 449 -7.92 3.49 -20.07
C GLN A 449 -6.81 4.14 -19.24
N GLU A 450 -7.06 4.45 -17.96
CA GLU A 450 -6.04 4.97 -17.05
C GLU A 450 -4.84 4.02 -16.95
N TYR A 451 -5.09 2.70 -16.83
CA TYR A 451 -4.03 1.70 -16.83
C TYR A 451 -3.24 1.68 -18.15
N ASP A 452 -3.93 1.68 -19.30
CA ASP A 452 -3.27 1.69 -20.61
C ASP A 452 -2.36 2.92 -20.78
N MET A 453 -2.82 4.07 -20.28
CA MET A 453 -2.05 5.30 -20.27
C MET A 453 -0.85 5.26 -19.32
N MET A 454 -0.94 4.55 -18.18
CA MET A 454 0.22 4.31 -17.31
C MET A 454 1.28 3.47 -18.01
N VAL A 455 0.88 2.40 -18.70
CA VAL A 455 1.80 1.48 -19.39
C VAL A 455 2.38 2.11 -20.67
N ALA A 456 1.65 3.00 -21.34
CA ALA A 456 2.17 3.70 -22.51
C ALA A 456 3.30 4.70 -22.17
N GLU A 457 3.35 5.19 -20.93
CA GLU A 457 4.40 6.10 -20.43
C GLU A 457 5.66 5.36 -19.95
N SER A 458 5.55 4.05 -19.63
CA SER A 458 6.66 3.20 -19.18
C SER A 458 7.53 2.69 -20.33
#